data_AF-A0A1Y4IYH4-F1
#
_entry.id   AF-A0A1Y4IYH4-F1
#
_cell.length_a   1.000
_cell.length_b   1.000
_cell.length_c   1.000
_cell.angle_alpha   90.00
_cell.angle_beta   90.00
_cell.angle_gamma   90.00
#
_symmetry.space_group_name_H-M   'P 1'
#
loop_
_entity.id
_entity.type
_entity.pdbx_description
1 polymer ?
#
loop_
_entity_poly.entity_id
_entity_poly.type
_entity_poly.pdbx_seq_one_letter_code
_entity_poly.pdbx_strand_id
1 'polypeptide(L)'
;MAKKLLLLVLTLLLAAGLCGCEKGLEPMQLRAAPVSEETRQVLDLIDNELTLWEYRLNDGTYTMVVDLWVCQNGSWEKTNLLTGPAAGQAEFAMRLTASQAELIILEETGTTRYAIPCPVDVTSQSGTCSYSSLTGESVIEPGKEIPLLARLGWDESTAPVPTDWQNFQDSGCDTGVAITVIFTETGTV
;
A
#
# COMPACT_ATOMS: atom_id res chain seq x y z
N MET A 1 39.98 21.30 48.12
CA MET A 1 39.83 21.19 46.65
C MET A 1 38.96 20.01 46.21
N ALA A 2 38.94 18.88 46.92
CA ALA A 2 38.15 17.69 46.56
C ALA A 2 36.62 17.90 46.44
N LYS A 3 36.02 18.77 47.28
CA LYS A 3 34.57 18.99 47.30
C LYS A 3 34.01 19.69 46.05
N LYS A 4 34.81 20.61 45.44
CA LYS A 4 34.45 21.29 44.19
C LYS A 4 34.60 20.39 42.97
N LEU A 5 35.56 19.47 43.00
CA LEU A 5 35.76 18.48 41.94
C LEU A 5 34.64 17.42 41.93
N LEU A 6 34.18 17.00 43.12
CA LEU A 6 33.07 16.06 43.25
C LEU A 6 31.75 16.62 42.71
N LEU A 7 31.46 17.90 42.96
CA LEU A 7 30.27 18.60 42.43
C LEU A 7 30.30 18.80 40.91
N LEU A 8 31.49 18.98 40.34
CA LEU A 8 31.68 19.12 38.88
C LEU A 8 31.53 17.78 38.15
N VAL A 9 31.96 16.68 38.77
CA VAL A 9 31.76 15.33 38.22
C VAL A 9 30.29 14.89 38.33
N LEU A 10 29.60 15.25 39.42
CA LEU A 10 28.19 14.91 39.62
C LEU A 10 27.26 15.65 38.63
N THR A 11 27.59 16.89 38.26
CA THR A 11 26.84 17.67 37.26
C THR A 11 27.07 17.17 35.83
N LEU A 12 28.27 16.68 35.52
CA LEU A 12 28.57 16.07 34.22
C LEU A 12 27.87 14.71 34.03
N LEU A 13 27.70 13.94 35.11
CA LEU A 13 26.98 12.66 35.11
C LEU A 13 25.45 12.82 34.97
N LEU A 14 24.87 13.91 35.50
CA LEU A 14 23.43 14.19 35.29
C LEU A 14 23.11 14.66 33.86
N ALA A 15 24.06 15.29 33.16
CA ALA A 15 23.85 15.74 31.78
C ALA A 15 23.88 14.57 30.77
N ALA A 16 24.57 13.47 31.07
CA ALA A 16 24.63 12.28 30.21
C ALA A 16 23.35 11.40 30.28
N GLY A 17 22.48 11.62 31.27
CA GLY A 17 21.18 10.92 31.38
C GLY A 17 20.04 11.56 30.58
N LEU A 18 20.28 12.72 29.93
CA LEU A 18 19.31 13.43 29.10
C LEU A 18 19.43 13.08 27.61
N CYS A 19 20.18 12.02 27.26
CA CYS A 19 19.96 11.36 25.98
C CYS A 19 18.59 10.70 26.08
N GLY A 20 17.54 11.50 25.87
CA GLY A 20 16.23 10.98 25.56
C GLY A 20 16.46 9.94 24.48
N CYS A 21 16.03 8.71 24.76
CA CYS A 21 15.66 7.85 23.68
C CYS A 21 14.56 8.62 22.96
N GLU A 22 14.93 9.42 21.96
CA GLU A 22 14.08 9.58 20.80
C GLU A 22 13.79 8.14 20.42
N LYS A 23 12.62 7.65 20.82
CA LYS A 23 12.00 6.53 20.12
C LYS A 23 11.94 7.06 18.70
N GLY A 24 12.96 6.76 17.90
CA GLY A 24 12.91 6.97 16.47
C GLY A 24 11.61 6.31 16.08
N LEU A 25 10.63 7.12 15.69
CA LEU A 25 9.34 6.62 15.27
C LEU A 25 9.68 5.63 14.16
N GLU A 26 9.34 4.36 14.36
CA GLU A 26 9.53 3.38 13.31
C GLU A 26 8.86 3.94 12.06
N PRO A 27 9.54 3.89 10.89
CA PRO A 27 8.98 4.46 9.69
C PRO A 27 7.61 3.82 9.44
N MET A 28 6.66 4.62 8.97
CA MET A 28 5.37 4.09 8.56
C MET A 28 5.60 3.14 7.38
N GLN A 29 4.92 2.00 7.39
CA GLN A 29 5.22 0.88 6.49
C GLN A 29 3.93 0.30 5.92
N LEU A 30 4.02 -0.14 4.68
CA LEU A 30 3.02 -0.90 3.95
C LEU A 30 3.71 -2.10 3.32
N ARG A 31 3.18 -3.30 3.47
CA ARG A 31 3.78 -4.51 2.89
C ARG A 31 2.74 -5.59 2.64
N ALA A 32 3.11 -6.61 1.87
CA ALA A 32 2.29 -7.81 1.72
C ALA A 32 2.06 -8.46 3.10
N ALA A 33 0.81 -8.82 3.39
CA ALA A 33 0.47 -9.44 4.65
C ALA A 33 1.11 -10.84 4.76
N PRO A 34 1.68 -11.21 5.92
CA PRO A 34 2.27 -12.52 6.11
C PRO A 34 1.17 -13.58 6.17
N VAL A 35 0.92 -14.29 5.06
CA VAL A 35 0.05 -15.47 5.02
C VAL A 35 0.88 -16.76 5.02
N SER A 36 0.41 -17.76 5.77
CA SER A 36 1.03 -19.08 5.81
C SER A 36 1.00 -19.74 4.43
N GLU A 37 1.88 -20.72 4.22
CA GLU A 37 1.92 -21.45 2.97
C GLU A 37 0.62 -22.23 2.72
N GLU A 38 0.03 -22.81 3.78
CA GLU A 38 -1.25 -23.49 3.71
C GLU A 38 -2.39 -22.53 3.33
N THR A 39 -2.41 -21.33 3.93
CA THR A 39 -3.40 -20.30 3.57
C THR A 39 -3.23 -19.85 2.12
N ARG A 40 -1.98 -19.67 1.67
CA ARG A 40 -1.70 -19.30 0.28
C ARG A 40 -2.15 -20.37 -0.71
N GLN A 41 -1.88 -21.65 -0.43
CA GLN A 41 -2.36 -22.76 -1.25
C GLN A 41 -3.88 -22.81 -1.33
N VAL A 42 -4.58 -22.53 -0.22
CA VAL A 42 -6.04 -22.45 -0.23
C VAL A 42 -6.51 -21.26 -1.08
N LEU A 43 -5.92 -20.08 -0.91
CA LEU A 43 -6.24 -18.89 -1.69
C LEU A 43 -6.01 -19.11 -3.19
N ASP A 44 -4.91 -19.75 -3.58
CA ASP A 44 -4.61 -20.06 -4.99
C ASP A 44 -5.65 -20.99 -5.62
N LEU A 45 -6.33 -21.83 -4.83
CA LEU A 45 -7.39 -22.73 -5.31
C LEU A 45 -8.76 -22.04 -5.42
N ILE A 46 -9.04 -21.06 -4.57
CA ILE A 46 -10.38 -20.48 -4.44
C ILE A 46 -10.51 -19.06 -5.02
N ASP A 47 -9.43 -18.28 -5.00
CA ASP A 47 -9.42 -16.86 -5.37
C ASP A 47 -7.99 -16.36 -5.63
N ASN A 48 -7.45 -16.69 -6.81
CA ASN A 48 -6.13 -16.23 -7.24
C ASN A 48 -6.09 -14.72 -7.59
N GLU A 49 -7.20 -14.01 -7.43
CA GLU A 49 -7.34 -12.58 -7.69
C GLU A 49 -7.28 -11.74 -6.41
N LEU A 50 -7.17 -12.38 -5.25
CA LEU A 50 -7.07 -11.74 -3.94
C LEU A 50 -5.61 -11.48 -3.57
N THR A 51 -5.29 -10.24 -3.17
CA THR A 51 -3.98 -9.89 -2.59
C THR A 51 -4.19 -9.15 -1.28
N LEU A 52 -3.39 -9.50 -0.26
CA LEU A 52 -3.51 -8.99 1.11
C LEU A 52 -2.29 -8.13 1.46
N TRP A 53 -2.53 -7.00 2.12
CA TRP A 53 -1.51 -6.12 2.67
C TRP A 53 -1.82 -5.76 4.11
N GLU A 54 -0.76 -5.37 4.82
CA GLU A 54 -0.84 -4.74 6.13
C GLU A 54 -0.09 -3.42 6.10
N TYR A 55 -0.55 -2.46 6.91
CA TYR A 55 0.16 -1.21 7.11
C TYR A 55 0.24 -0.82 8.59
N ARG A 56 1.25 -0.02 8.91
CA ARG A 56 1.46 0.61 10.21
C ARG A 56 1.79 2.08 10.02
N LEU A 57 1.05 2.95 10.71
CA LEU A 57 1.26 4.39 10.77
C LEU A 57 1.92 4.77 12.10
N ASN A 58 2.40 6.01 12.18
CA ASN A 58 2.87 6.61 13.42
C ASN A 58 1.68 7.18 14.23
N ASP A 59 1.95 7.84 15.35
CA ASP A 59 0.93 8.39 16.27
C ASP A 59 0.11 9.58 15.71
N GLY A 60 0.16 9.83 14.39
CA GLY A 60 -0.64 10.86 13.71
C GLY A 60 -2.06 10.40 13.35
N THR A 61 -2.89 11.35 12.93
CA THR A 61 -4.22 11.06 12.35
C THR A 61 -4.14 11.16 10.84
N TYR A 62 -4.62 10.13 10.14
CA TYR A 62 -4.50 10.05 8.69
C TYR A 62 -5.85 9.73 8.04
N THR A 63 -6.01 10.21 6.82
CA THR A 63 -7.02 9.73 5.87
C THR A 63 -6.35 8.77 4.90
N MET A 64 -6.94 7.60 4.70
CA MET A 64 -6.58 6.65 3.65
C MET A 64 -7.51 6.87 2.46
N VAL A 65 -6.92 6.98 1.27
CA VAL A 65 -7.64 6.93 0.00
C VAL A 65 -7.12 5.74 -0.79
N VAL A 66 -8.04 4.89 -1.26
CA VAL A 66 -7.74 3.79 -2.17
C VAL A 66 -8.36 4.16 -3.51
N ASP A 67 -7.54 4.20 -4.55
CA ASP A 67 -7.93 4.60 -5.88
C ASP A 67 -7.86 3.42 -6.85
N LEU A 68 -8.85 3.36 -7.74
CA LEU A 68 -8.85 2.50 -8.92
C LEU A 68 -8.44 3.35 -10.13
N TRP A 69 -7.37 2.93 -10.78
CA TRP A 69 -6.90 3.46 -12.05
C TRP A 69 -7.32 2.52 -13.17
N VAL A 70 -7.79 3.08 -14.28
CA VAL A 70 -8.25 2.34 -15.45
C VAL A 70 -7.59 2.93 -16.69
N CYS A 71 -6.98 2.07 -17.50
CA CYS A 71 -6.49 2.42 -18.81
C CYS A 71 -7.43 1.91 -19.90
N GLN A 72 -7.84 2.80 -20.79
CA GLN A 72 -8.54 2.47 -22.03
C GLN A 72 -7.91 3.25 -23.18
N ASN A 73 -7.55 2.55 -24.26
CA ASN A 73 -6.85 3.14 -25.41
C ASN A 73 -5.59 3.92 -25.02
N GLY A 74 -4.80 3.38 -24.08
CA GLY A 74 -3.54 4.00 -23.64
C GLY A 74 -3.68 5.19 -22.69
N SER A 75 -4.90 5.56 -22.30
CA SER A 75 -5.15 6.70 -21.41
C SER A 75 -5.65 6.25 -20.05
N TRP A 76 -5.03 6.76 -18.99
CA TRP A 76 -5.36 6.43 -17.60
C TRP A 76 -6.34 7.44 -16.99
N GLU A 77 -7.41 6.92 -16.39
CA GLU A 77 -8.36 7.67 -15.58
C GLU A 77 -8.43 7.08 -14.17
N LYS A 78 -8.80 7.91 -13.19
CA LYS A 78 -8.84 7.55 -11.78
C LYS A 78 -10.22 7.72 -11.19
N THR A 79 -10.63 6.75 -10.37
CA THR A 79 -11.83 6.84 -9.53
C THR A 79 -11.52 6.38 -8.10
N ASN A 80 -12.15 7.01 -7.12
CA ASN A 80 -11.97 6.67 -5.71
C ASN A 80 -12.79 5.43 -5.37
N LEU A 81 -12.14 4.41 -4.82
CA LEU A 81 -12.78 3.22 -4.27
C LEU A 81 -13.21 3.46 -2.82
N LEU A 82 -12.34 4.14 -2.06
CA LEU A 82 -12.58 4.51 -0.67
C LEU A 82 -11.87 5.82 -0.35
N THR A 83 -12.52 6.66 0.45
CA THR A 83 -11.89 7.72 1.24
C THR A 83 -12.39 7.60 2.66
N GLY A 84 -11.50 7.48 3.64
CA GLY A 84 -11.90 7.32 5.03
C GLY A 84 -10.75 7.47 6.02
N PRO A 85 -11.06 7.53 7.33
CA PRO A 85 -10.02 7.55 8.36
C PRO A 85 -9.17 6.28 8.30
N ALA A 86 -7.86 6.42 8.45
CA ALA A 86 -6.93 5.31 8.56
C ALA A 86 -6.75 4.90 10.02
N ALA A 87 -6.73 3.60 10.30
CA ALA A 87 -6.33 3.10 11.61
C ALA A 87 -4.82 3.24 11.80
N GLY A 88 -4.33 3.18 13.04
CA GLY A 88 -2.87 3.17 13.28
C GLY A 88 -2.18 1.92 12.71
N GLN A 89 -2.88 0.80 12.67
CA GLN A 89 -2.46 -0.43 12.01
C GLN A 89 -3.71 -1.17 11.52
N ALA A 90 -3.67 -1.70 10.30
CA ALA A 90 -4.73 -2.57 9.79
C ALA A 90 -4.24 -3.49 8.67
N GLU A 91 -5.03 -4.54 8.45
CA GLU A 91 -4.92 -5.43 7.30
C GLU A 91 -6.07 -5.16 6.34
N PHE A 92 -5.78 -5.23 5.04
CA PHE A 92 -6.79 -5.08 4.00
C PHE A 92 -6.40 -5.90 2.78
N ALA A 93 -7.40 -6.26 1.98
CA ALA A 93 -7.20 -7.02 0.76
C ALA A 93 -7.86 -6.33 -0.42
N MET A 94 -7.29 -6.52 -1.60
CA MET A 94 -7.92 -6.20 -2.87
C MET A 94 -8.22 -7.50 -3.61
N ARG A 95 -9.43 -7.59 -4.13
CA ARG A 95 -9.82 -8.61 -5.12
C ARG A 95 -10.11 -7.92 -6.44
N LEU A 96 -9.34 -8.24 -7.48
CA LEU A 96 -9.51 -7.64 -8.81
C LEU A 96 -9.92 -8.69 -9.84
N THR A 97 -11.20 -8.69 -10.16
CA THR A 97 -11.79 -9.58 -11.17
C THR A 97 -11.98 -8.85 -12.50
N ALA A 98 -12.37 -9.58 -13.55
CA ALA A 98 -12.77 -9.01 -14.83
C ALA A 98 -13.95 -8.01 -14.76
N SER A 99 -14.71 -8.00 -13.66
CA SER A 99 -15.96 -7.22 -13.55
C SER A 99 -16.06 -6.35 -12.30
N GLN A 100 -15.18 -6.55 -11.31
CA GLN A 100 -15.25 -5.87 -10.02
C GLN A 100 -13.86 -5.61 -9.45
N ALA A 101 -13.70 -4.43 -8.86
CA ALA A 101 -12.62 -4.11 -7.94
C ALA A 101 -13.22 -4.04 -6.52
N GLU A 102 -12.72 -4.89 -5.63
CA GLU A 102 -13.24 -5.00 -4.27
C GLU A 102 -12.13 -4.73 -3.25
N LEU A 103 -12.35 -3.76 -2.37
CA LEU A 103 -11.57 -3.54 -1.15
C LEU A 103 -12.24 -4.23 0.02
N ILE A 104 -11.45 -4.99 0.76
CA ILE A 104 -11.88 -5.78 1.91
C ILE A 104 -11.02 -5.33 3.11
N ILE A 105 -11.63 -4.67 4.09
CA ILE A 105 -10.96 -4.27 5.33
C ILE A 105 -11.21 -5.33 6.39
N LEU A 106 -10.14 -5.85 6.98
CA LEU A 106 -10.21 -6.84 8.05
C LEU A 106 -10.15 -6.11 9.39
N GLU A 107 -11.25 -6.17 10.15
CA GLU A 107 -11.39 -5.59 11.47
C GLU A 107 -11.57 -6.70 12.51
N GLU A 108 -11.29 -6.43 13.78
CA GLU A 108 -11.46 -7.43 14.85
C GLU A 108 -12.89 -7.97 14.94
N THR A 109 -13.89 -7.13 14.65
CA THR A 109 -15.31 -7.47 14.74
C THR A 109 -15.88 -8.09 13.46
N GLY A 110 -15.11 -8.15 12.37
CA GLY A 110 -15.58 -8.69 11.10
C GLY A 110 -14.89 -8.08 9.89
N THR A 111 -15.59 -8.09 8.76
CA THR A 111 -15.03 -7.66 7.48
C THR A 111 -15.95 -6.64 6.83
N THR A 112 -15.38 -5.51 6.43
CA THR A 112 -16.09 -4.48 5.64
C THR A 112 -15.66 -4.58 4.19
N ARG A 113 -16.61 -4.54 3.25
CA ARG A 113 -16.36 -4.69 1.81
C ARG A 113 -16.88 -3.49 1.02
N TYR A 114 -16.03 -2.92 0.19
CA TYR A 114 -16.36 -1.88 -0.78
C TYR A 114 -16.12 -2.44 -2.17
N ALA A 115 -17.11 -2.39 -3.06
CA ALA A 115 -17.02 -2.94 -4.40
C ALA A 115 -17.52 -1.92 -5.42
N ILE A 116 -16.75 -1.71 -6.48
CA ILE A 116 -17.18 -0.96 -7.66
C ILE A 116 -17.01 -1.82 -8.92
N PRO A 117 -17.82 -1.59 -9.97
CA PRO A 117 -17.61 -2.24 -11.25
C PRO A 117 -16.20 -1.97 -11.78
N CYS A 118 -15.53 -3.01 -12.29
CA CYS A 118 -14.32 -2.85 -13.08
C CYS A 118 -14.75 -2.60 -14.54
N PRO A 119 -14.43 -1.44 -15.13
CA PRO A 119 -14.92 -1.07 -16.46
C PRO A 119 -14.17 -1.77 -17.60
N VAL A 120 -13.07 -2.45 -17.30
CA VAL A 120 -12.25 -3.17 -18.29
C VAL A 120 -11.94 -4.58 -17.83
N ASP A 121 -11.94 -5.51 -18.78
CA ASP A 121 -11.45 -6.87 -18.59
C ASP A 121 -10.13 -7.01 -19.37
N VAL A 122 -9.03 -6.68 -18.70
CA VAL A 122 -7.68 -6.67 -19.29
C VAL A 122 -7.31 -8.02 -19.89
N THR A 123 -7.75 -9.12 -19.26
CA THR A 123 -7.36 -10.48 -19.69
C THR A 123 -8.01 -10.88 -21.00
N SER A 124 -9.27 -10.49 -21.23
CA SER A 124 -9.98 -10.83 -22.47
C SER A 124 -9.80 -9.80 -23.58
N GLN A 125 -9.45 -8.55 -23.24
CA GLN A 125 -9.34 -7.45 -24.19
C GLN A 125 -7.93 -7.27 -24.78
N SER A 126 -6.91 -7.90 -24.21
CA SER A 126 -5.51 -7.70 -24.64
C SER A 126 -4.88 -8.97 -25.23
N GLY A 127 -3.96 -8.79 -26.19
CA GLY A 127 -3.19 -9.89 -26.78
C GLY A 127 -2.12 -10.45 -25.84
N THR A 128 -1.51 -9.58 -25.02
CA THR A 128 -0.59 -9.96 -23.93
C THR A 128 -1.00 -9.24 -22.65
N CYS A 129 -0.97 -9.95 -21.51
CA CYS A 129 -1.35 -9.41 -20.21
C CYS A 129 -0.28 -9.75 -19.17
N SER A 130 -0.09 -8.85 -18.21
CA SER A 130 0.75 -9.03 -17.04
C SER A 130 -0.03 -8.71 -15.77
N TYR A 131 0.33 -9.38 -14.69
CA TYR A 131 -0.16 -9.08 -13.35
C TYR A 131 1.04 -8.87 -12.43
N SER A 132 1.00 -7.83 -11.61
CA SER A 132 2.03 -7.53 -10.63
C SER A 132 1.41 -6.94 -9.38
N SER A 133 1.98 -7.25 -8.23
CA SER A 133 1.55 -6.73 -6.95
C SER A 133 2.75 -6.42 -6.06
N LEU A 134 2.53 -5.53 -5.09
CA LEU A 134 3.51 -5.18 -4.07
C LEU A 134 3.73 -6.41 -3.17
N THR A 135 4.92 -7.00 -3.28
CA THR A 135 5.35 -8.17 -2.48
C THR A 135 6.37 -7.82 -1.40
N GLY A 136 7.05 -6.68 -1.53
CA GLY A 136 8.03 -6.18 -0.56
C GLY A 136 7.45 -5.15 0.40
N GLU A 137 8.32 -4.56 1.21
CA GLU A 137 7.98 -3.41 2.07
C GLU A 137 8.11 -2.10 1.29
N SER A 138 7.17 -1.19 1.53
CA SER A 138 7.17 0.19 1.05
C SER A 138 7.07 1.14 2.24
N VAL A 139 7.87 2.20 2.22
CA VAL A 139 7.78 3.27 3.23
C VAL A 139 6.58 4.14 2.89
N ILE A 140 5.72 4.39 3.87
CA ILE A 140 4.61 5.32 3.71
C ILE A 140 5.13 6.73 3.99
N GLU A 141 5.11 7.56 2.96
CA GLU A 141 5.31 9.00 3.09
C GLU A 141 3.95 9.72 2.93
N PRO A 142 3.56 10.60 3.87
CA PRO A 142 2.30 11.31 3.77
C PRO A 142 2.16 12.07 2.45
N GLY A 143 1.03 11.88 1.77
CA GLY A 143 0.73 12.51 0.49
C GLY A 143 1.40 11.85 -0.72
N LYS A 144 2.18 10.77 -0.55
CA LYS A 144 2.70 9.98 -1.67
C LYS A 144 1.81 8.77 -1.95
N GLU A 145 1.48 8.61 -3.22
CA GLU A 145 0.70 7.48 -3.71
C GLU A 145 1.61 6.25 -3.86
N ILE A 146 1.12 5.09 -3.40
CA ILE A 146 1.81 3.81 -3.46
C ILE A 146 1.01 2.85 -4.33
N PRO A 147 1.56 2.38 -5.47
CA PRO A 147 0.97 1.30 -6.25
C PRO A 147 0.93 0.00 -5.46
N LEU A 148 -0.26 -0.61 -5.36
CA LEU A 148 -0.48 -1.88 -4.69
C LEU A 148 -0.44 -3.05 -5.67
N LEU A 149 -1.11 -2.89 -6.80
CA LEU A 149 -1.17 -3.89 -7.86
C LEU A 149 -1.45 -3.24 -9.20
N ALA A 150 -1.04 -3.90 -10.27
CA ALA A 150 -1.42 -3.57 -11.63
C ALA A 150 -1.65 -4.82 -12.47
N ARG A 151 -2.68 -4.77 -13.32
CA ARG A 151 -2.91 -5.69 -14.42
C ARG A 151 -2.86 -4.89 -15.71
N LEU A 152 -1.86 -5.15 -16.54
CA LEU A 152 -1.54 -4.34 -17.73
C LEU A 152 -1.61 -5.20 -18.98
N GLY A 153 -2.22 -4.68 -20.04
CA GLY A 153 -2.45 -5.39 -21.29
C GLY A 153 -2.11 -4.58 -22.53
N TRP A 154 -1.57 -5.27 -23.54
CA TRP A 154 -1.17 -4.71 -24.83
C TRP A 154 -1.83 -5.50 -25.97
N ASP A 155 -2.33 -4.79 -26.98
CA ASP A 155 -2.99 -5.38 -28.14
C ASP A 155 -1.97 -6.01 -29.10
N GLU A 156 -0.86 -5.30 -29.33
CA GLU A 156 0.31 -5.80 -30.05
C GLU A 156 1.41 -6.18 -29.05
N SER A 157 2.14 -7.27 -29.29
CA SER A 157 3.17 -7.71 -28.35
C SER A 157 4.35 -6.74 -28.35
N THR A 158 4.36 -5.80 -27.42
CA THR A 158 5.55 -5.02 -27.07
C THR A 158 6.50 -5.96 -26.33
N ALA A 159 7.37 -6.63 -27.07
CA ALA A 159 8.45 -7.39 -26.46
C ALA A 159 9.62 -6.43 -26.15
N PRO A 160 10.08 -6.33 -24.89
CA PRO A 160 9.54 -6.96 -23.67
C PRO A 160 8.48 -6.11 -22.94
N VAL A 161 7.55 -6.79 -22.27
CA VAL A 161 6.60 -6.20 -21.31
C VAL A 161 7.39 -5.43 -20.24
N PRO A 162 7.07 -4.15 -19.97
CA PRO A 162 7.76 -3.37 -18.94
C PRO A 162 7.70 -4.04 -17.56
N THR A 163 8.84 -4.10 -16.87
CA THR A 163 8.93 -4.71 -15.53
C THR A 163 8.65 -3.72 -14.39
N ASP A 164 8.72 -2.42 -14.67
CA ASP A 164 8.44 -1.35 -13.71
C ASP A 164 6.94 -1.04 -13.64
N TRP A 165 6.17 -2.00 -13.15
CA TRP A 165 4.72 -1.87 -13.02
C TRP A 165 4.31 -0.77 -12.02
N GLN A 166 5.20 -0.36 -11.11
CA GLN A 166 4.90 0.71 -10.15
C GLN A 166 4.73 2.05 -10.85
N ASN A 167 5.38 2.24 -12.01
CA ASN A 167 5.12 3.37 -12.89
C ASN A 167 4.12 3.02 -14.02
N PHE A 168 3.01 2.36 -13.67
CA PHE A 168 2.04 1.83 -14.63
C PHE A 168 1.48 2.87 -15.63
N GLN A 169 1.43 4.15 -15.25
CA GLN A 169 0.94 5.22 -16.12
C GLN A 169 1.81 5.40 -17.36
N ASP A 170 3.11 5.13 -17.24
CA ASP A 170 4.09 5.19 -18.33
C ASP A 170 4.36 3.81 -18.98
N SER A 171 3.56 2.78 -18.66
CA SER A 171 3.77 1.41 -19.16
C SER A 171 3.50 1.24 -20.66
N GLY A 172 2.82 2.21 -21.29
CA GLY A 172 2.39 2.11 -22.68
C GLY A 172 1.37 1.02 -22.95
N CYS A 173 0.66 0.53 -21.93
CA CYS A 173 -0.41 -0.46 -22.09
C CYS A 173 -1.64 0.14 -22.77
N ASP A 174 -2.34 -0.64 -23.59
CA ASP A 174 -3.57 -0.21 -24.27
C ASP A 174 -4.79 -0.32 -23.34
N THR A 175 -4.81 -1.35 -22.51
CA THR A 175 -5.86 -1.64 -21.54
C THR A 175 -5.24 -2.02 -20.21
N GLY A 176 -5.76 -1.53 -19.10
CA GLY A 176 -5.11 -1.76 -17.82
C GLY A 176 -5.95 -1.39 -16.61
N VAL A 177 -5.58 -1.95 -15.47
CA VAL A 177 -6.12 -1.61 -14.16
C VAL A 177 -4.97 -1.52 -13.17
N ALA A 178 -4.97 -0.50 -12.33
CA ALA A 178 -4.07 -0.44 -11.18
C ALA A 178 -4.82 0.02 -9.93
N ILE A 179 -4.35 -0.42 -8.77
CA ILE A 179 -4.85 0.04 -7.48
C ILE A 179 -3.70 0.75 -6.77
N THR A 180 -4.01 1.91 -6.21
CA THR A 180 -3.07 2.68 -5.40
C THR A 180 -3.67 3.00 -4.05
N VAL A 181 -2.79 3.30 -3.08
CA VAL A 181 -3.18 3.83 -1.78
C VAL A 181 -2.37 5.09 -1.47
N ILE A 182 -2.99 6.07 -0.84
CA ILE A 182 -2.35 7.27 -0.32
C ILE A 182 -2.84 7.54 1.10
N PHE A 183 -1.89 7.86 1.98
CA PHE A 183 -2.15 8.26 3.35
C PHE A 183 -1.86 9.76 3.46
N THR A 184 -2.84 10.55 3.90
CA THR A 184 -2.67 12.00 4.07
C THR A 184 -2.87 12.35 5.54
N GLU A 185 -1.91 13.04 6.14
CA GLU A 185 -2.05 13.52 7.51
C GLU A 185 -3.17 14.55 7.57
N THR A 186 -4.15 14.32 8.44
CA THR A 186 -5.18 15.32 8.73
C THR A 186 -4.61 16.24 9.79
N GLY A 187 -4.34 17.50 9.43
CA GLY A 187 -3.81 18.49 10.37
C GLY A 187 -4.67 18.57 11.65
N THR A 188 -4.03 18.65 12.80
CA THR A 188 -4.73 18.95 14.06
C THR A 188 -5.29 20.37 13.97
N VAL A 189 -6.62 20.49 14.00
CA VAL A 189 -7.31 21.78 14.18
C VAL A 189 -7.02 22.33 15.57
#